data_AF-A0A533XHV0-F1
#
_entry.id   AF-A0A533XHV0-F1
#
_cell.length_a   1.000
_cell.length_b   1.000
_cell.length_c   1.000
_cell.angle_alpha   90.00
_cell.angle_beta   90.00
_cell.angle_gamma   90.00
#
_symmetry.space_group_name_H-M   'P 1'
#
loop_
_entity.id
_entity.type
_entity.pdbx_description
1 polymer ?
#
loop_
_entity_poly.entity_id
_entity_poly.type
_entity_poly.pdbx_seq_one_letter_code
_entity_poly.pdbx_strand_id
1 'polypeptide(L)' 'MSPTTQKLLKDALRLSESERASLAAELLSSLEPHVSGRQRTEKERLAEVERRARAALSGAPGLTWDETLKRVTDRLPRR' A
#
# COMPACT_ATOMS: atom_id res chain seq x y z
N MET A 1 6.30 -20.99 1.67
CA MET A 1 5.79 -20.33 2.90
C MET A 1 6.03 -21.25 4.09
N SER A 2 6.34 -20.71 5.27
CA SER A 2 6.55 -21.57 6.45
C SER A 2 5.23 -22.25 6.87
N PRO A 3 5.30 -23.43 7.52
CA PRO A 3 4.12 -24.10 8.08
C PRO A 3 3.31 -23.20 9.02
N THR A 4 4.00 -22.35 9.78
CA THR A 4 3.40 -21.37 10.69
C THR A 4 2.54 -20.34 9.92
N THR A 5 3.04 -19.81 8.80
CA THR A 5 2.29 -18.84 7.98
C THR A 5 1.02 -19.47 7.40
N GLN A 6 1.07 -20.73 6.96
CA GLN A 6 -0.09 -21.42 6.41
C GLN A 6 -1.17 -21.68 7.48
N LYS A 7 -0.75 -22.05 8.70
CA LYS A 7 -1.66 -22.22 9.83
C LYS A 7 -2.36 -20.91 10.19
N LEU A 8 -1.60 -19.82 10.33
CA LEU A 8 -2.15 -18.50 10.62
C LEU A 8 -3.15 -18.02 9.56
N LEU A 9 -2.85 -18.23 8.28
CA LEU A 9 -3.79 -17.91 7.20
C LEU A 9 -5.07 -18.73 7.30
N LYS A 10 -4.96 -20.04 7.55
CA LYS A 10 -6.12 -20.92 7.72
C LYS A 10 -6.98 -20.50 8.91
N ASP A 11 -6.36 -20.08 10.00
CA ASP A 11 -7.06 -19.61 11.20
C ASP A 11 -7.73 -18.24 10.95
N ALA A 12 -7.07 -17.32 10.26
CA ALA A 12 -7.65 -16.03 9.88
C ALA A 12 -8.85 -16.16 8.91
N LEU A 13 -8.83 -17.13 7.99
CA LEU A 13 -9.94 -17.37 7.06
C LEU A 13 -11.20 -17.94 7.74
N ARG A 14 -11.09 -18.45 8.96
CA ARG A 14 -12.25 -18.94 9.75
C ARG A 14 -12.97 -17.83 10.50
N LEU A 15 -12.36 -16.65 10.63
CA LEU A 15 -12.97 -15.49 11.25
C LEU A 15 -14.14 -14.96 10.41
N SER A 16 -15.08 -14.26 11.05
CA SER A 16 -16.11 -13.50 10.34
C SER A 16 -15.50 -12.36 9.53
N GLU A 17 -16.27 -11.79 8.60
CA GLU A 17 -15.81 -10.67 7.77
C GLU A 17 -15.37 -9.45 8.61
N SER A 18 -16.14 -9.12 9.66
CA SER A 18 -15.81 -8.03 10.59
C SER A 18 -14.50 -8.27 11.33
N GLU A 19 -14.32 -9.49 11.88
CA GLU A 19 -13.09 -9.86 12.60
C GLU A 19 -11.87 -9.89 11.67
N ARG A 20 -12.03 -10.35 10.42
CA ARG A 20 -10.96 -10.28 9.42
C ARG A 20 -10.58 -8.84 9.09
N ALA A 21 -11.55 -7.94 8.99
CA ALA A 21 -11.29 -6.53 8.72
C ALA A 21 -10.48 -5.87 9.86
N SER A 22 -10.86 -6.14 11.12
CA SER A 22 -10.13 -5.67 12.30
C SER A 22 -8.71 -6.24 12.35
N LEU A 23 -8.56 -7.56 12.16
CA LEU A 23 -7.24 -8.20 12.13
C LEU A 23 -6.36 -7.65 11.00
N ALA A 24 -6.91 -7.39 9.82
CA ALA A 24 -6.17 -6.79 8.72
C ALA A 24 -5.68 -5.37 9.07
N ALA A 25 -6.51 -4.56 9.74
CA ALA A 25 -6.13 -3.22 10.19
C ALA A 25 -4.99 -3.26 11.24
N GLU A 26 -5.06 -4.19 12.20
CA GLU A 26 -4.01 -4.40 13.19
C GLU A 26 -2.71 -4.87 12.55
N LEU A 27 -2.78 -5.85 11.64
CA LEU A 27 -1.62 -6.34 10.90
C LEU A 27 -0.98 -5.22 10.07
N LEU A 28 -1.77 -4.45 9.33
CA LEU A 28 -1.28 -3.30 8.57
C LEU A 28 -0.63 -2.24 9.46
N SER A 29 -1.16 -2.02 10.67
CA SER A 29 -0.58 -1.09 11.65
C SER A 29 0.70 -1.63 12.29
N SER A 30 0.83 -2.95 12.43
CA SER A 30 2.01 -3.62 12.98
C SER A 30 3.20 -3.67 12.01
N LEU A 31 2.94 -3.47 10.72
CA LEU A 31 3.99 -3.26 9.74
C LEU A 31 4.58 -1.86 10.00
N GLU A 32 5.65 -1.79 10.80
CA GLU A 32 6.53 -0.61 10.73
C GLU A 32 6.85 -0.37 9.26
N PRO A 33 6.70 0.86 8.76
CA PRO A 33 6.99 1.09 7.37
C PRO A 33 8.51 0.93 7.21
N HIS A 34 8.94 -0.17 6.58
CA HIS A 34 10.25 -0.28 5.97
C HIS A 34 10.32 0.72 4.81
N VAL A 35 10.35 2.02 5.14
CA VAL A 35 10.71 3.06 4.20
C VAL A 35 12.23 3.07 4.17
N SER A 36 12.81 2.17 3.40
CA SER A 36 14.20 2.26 2.96
C SER A 36 14.44 3.44 1.99
N GLY A 37 13.44 4.32 1.82
CA GLY A 37 13.60 5.64 1.22
C GLY A 37 13.52 6.71 2.30
N ARG A 38 14.52 7.61 2.33
CA ARG A 38 14.57 8.84 3.12
C ARG A 38 13.15 9.35 3.41
N GLN A 39 12.69 9.23 4.65
CA GLN A 39 11.36 9.73 5.00
C GLN A 39 11.31 11.22 4.67
N ARG A 40 10.36 11.60 3.80
CA ARG A 40 10.13 13.01 3.48
C ARG A 40 9.66 13.69 4.75
N THR A 41 10.22 14.86 5.03
CA THR A 41 9.68 15.76 6.06
C THR A 41 8.24 16.15 5.70
N GLU A 42 7.46 16.57 6.70
CA GLU A 42 6.08 17.02 6.47
C GLU A 42 6.01 18.17 5.44
N LYS A 43 7.01 19.06 5.46
CA LYS A 43 7.16 20.13 4.48
C LYS A 43 7.34 19.61 3.05
N GLU A 44 8.20 18.61 2.85
CA GLU A 44 8.42 17.99 1.55
C GLU A 44 7.19 17.21 1.07
N ARG A 45 6.46 16.58 2.01
CA ARG A 45 5.18 15.92 1.73
C ARG A 45 4.14 16.92 1.24
N LEU A 46 3.95 18.03 1.96
CA LEU A 46 2.98 19.07 1.61
C LEU A 46 3.29 19.69 0.24
N ALA A 47 4.56 20.00 -0.02
CA ALA A 47 4.99 20.55 -1.31
C ALA A 47 4.69 19.60 -2.49
N GLU A 48 4.87 18.29 -2.31
CA GLU A 48 4.54 17.29 -3.33
C GLU A 48 3.03 17.17 -3.55
N VAL A 49 2.22 17.25 -2.49
CA VAL A 49 0.74 17.25 -2.60
C VAL A 49 0.28 18.46 -3.40
N GLU A 50 0.76 19.67 -3.08
CA GLU A 50 0.41 20.88 -3.82
C GLU A 50 0.84 20.80 -5.29
N ARG A 51 2.04 20.28 -5.56
CA ARG A 51 2.54 20.10 -6.93
C ARG A 51 1.61 19.20 -7.75
N ARG A 52 1.15 18.09 -7.16
CA ARG A 52 0.22 17.16 -7.82
C ARG A 52 -1.17 17.76 -8.00
N ALA A 53 -1.67 18.50 -7.02
CA ALA A 53 -2.95 19.19 -7.13
C ALA A 53 -2.94 20.19 -8.28
N ARG A 54 -1.89 21.02 -8.38
CA ARG A 54 -1.72 21.97 -9.49
C ARG A 54 -1.65 21.28 -10.85
N ALA A 55 -0.91 20.17 -10.96
CA ALA A 55 -0.83 19.40 -12.20
C ALA A 55 -2.18 18.81 -12.62
N ALA A 56 -2.97 18.30 -11.67
CA ALA A 56 -4.31 17.79 -11.95
C ALA A 56 -5.25 18.92 -12.43
N LEU A 57 -5.22 20.07 -11.74
CA LEU A 57 -6.00 21.26 -12.13
C LEU A 57 -5.58 21.82 -13.50
N SER A 58 -4.31 21.69 -13.88
CA SER A 58 -3.83 22.10 -15.22
C SER A 58 -4.11 21.07 -16.31
N GLY A 59 -4.84 19.99 -16.00
CA GLY A 59 -5.21 18.96 -16.98
C GLY A 59 -4.08 17.99 -17.33
N ALA A 60 -3.08 17.82 -16.46
CA ALA A 60 -2.05 16.81 -16.68
C ALA A 60 -2.71 15.41 -16.78
N PRO A 61 -2.33 14.59 -17.79
CA PRO A 61 -2.94 13.29 -17.98
C PRO A 61 -2.61 12.36 -16.81
N GLY A 62 -3.66 11.80 -16.21
CA GLY A 62 -3.54 10.68 -15.30
C GLY A 62 -3.20 9.39 -16.03
N LEU A 63 -2.86 8.35 -15.28
CA LEU A 63 -2.85 6.99 -15.79
C LEU A 63 -4.20 6.34 -15.53
N THR A 64 -4.60 5.44 -16.42
CA THR A 64 -5.70 4.53 -16.11
C THR A 64 -5.33 3.63 -14.94
N TRP A 65 -6.35 3.02 -14.32
CA TRP A 65 -6.13 2.08 -13.24
C TRP A 65 -5.31 0.87 -13.69
N ASP A 66 -5.59 0.34 -14.90
CA ASP A 66 -4.89 -0.81 -15.45
C ASP A 66 -3.40 -0.52 -15.69
N GLU A 67 -3.06 0.65 -16.22
CA GLU A 67 -1.67 1.08 -16.40
C GLU A 67 -0.94 1.25 -15.06
N THR A 68 -1.66 1.78 -14.07
CA THR A 68 -1.13 1.95 -12.71
C THR A 68 -0.82 0.59 -12.09
N LEU A 69 -1.78 -0.34 -12.16
CA LEU A 69 -1.64 -1.68 -11.63
C LEU A 69 -0.46 -2.41 -12.30
N LYS A 70 -0.39 -2.37 -13.63
CA LYS A 70 0.72 -2.96 -14.40
C LYS A 70 2.08 -2.43 -13.91
N ARG A 71 2.23 -1.11 -13.79
CA ARG A 71 3.49 -0.50 -13.33
C ARG A 71 3.89 -0.91 -11.92
N VAL A 72 2.92 -1.06 -11.02
CA VAL A 72 3.20 -1.51 -9.65
C VAL A 72 3.65 -2.97 -9.67
N THR A 73 2.93 -3.84 -10.37
CA THR A 73 3.27 -5.26 -10.49
C THR A 73 4.65 -5.47 -11.11
N ASP A 74 5.00 -4.70 -12.16
CA ASP A 74 6.30 -4.78 -12.83
C ASP A 74 7.48 -4.37 -11.92
N ARG A 75 7.23 -3.51 -10.91
CA ARG A 75 8.25 -3.05 -9.95
C ARG A 75 8.41 -3.96 -8.73
N LEU A 76 7.45 -4.82 -8.45
CA LEU A 76 7.56 -5.77 -7.36
C LEU A 76 8.55 -6.88 -7.79
N PRO A 77 9.51 -7.25 -6.92
CA PRO A 77 10.43 -8.33 -7.25
C PRO A 77 9.65 -9.61 -7.51
N ARG A 78 9.90 -10.23 -8.66
CA ARG A 78 9.34 -11.55 -8.98
C ARG A 78 9.89 -12.55 -7.98
N ARG A 79 8.99 -13.27 -7.30
CA ARG A 79 9.32 -14.33 -6.35
C ARG A 79 9.77 -15.59 -7.08
#